data_AF-A0A352HMV3-F1
#
_entry.id   AF-A0A352HMV3-F1
#
_cell.length_a   1.000
_cell.length_b   1.000
_cell.length_c   1.000
_cell.angle_alpha   90.00
_cell.angle_beta   90.00
_cell.angle_gamma   90.00
#
_symmetry.space_group_name_H-M   'P 1'
#
loop_
_entity.id
_entity.type
_entity.pdbx_description
1 polymer ?
#
loop_
_entity_poly.entity_id
_entity_poly.type
_entity_poly.pdbx_seq_one_letter_code
_entity_poly.pdbx_strand_id
1 'polypeptide(L)'
;MACVPRIMFIFALAMPTRMKNRFCRLSLAALVFAVLLSSCRSSKKAEIPSRQDPTEHAVPSGRLSDVRRNIIKEAKTWLGTPYVYAAQEKGSGTDCSGMVMQVFLLVVDCRLPRNSAKQAEYCRRIRAEEAIAGDLVFFATGKDPKRVSHVGILVDEDSFIHASSSKGVVVSRLSNQWYSKRLLMYGRVPALDKN
;
A
#
# COMPACT_ATOMS: atom_id res chain seq x y z
N MET A 1 -25.35 26.72 61.22
CA MET A 1 -24.68 26.20 62.44
C MET A 1 -24.15 24.82 62.08
N ALA A 2 -22.82 24.63 62.04
CA ALA A 2 -22.00 24.00 63.10
C ALA A 2 -22.38 22.51 63.33
N CYS A 3 -21.46 21.56 63.53
CA CYS A 3 -20.05 21.66 63.94
C CYS A 3 -19.22 20.44 63.48
N VAL A 4 -17.88 20.56 63.50
CA VAL A 4 -16.93 19.42 63.39
C VAL A 4 -16.52 19.00 64.81
N PRO A 5 -16.37 17.70 65.12
CA PRO A 5 -15.02 17.15 65.43
C PRO A 5 -14.79 15.78 64.76
N ARG A 6 -13.59 15.37 64.29
CA ARG A 6 -12.24 15.30 64.89
C ARG A 6 -12.05 14.03 65.75
N ILE A 7 -10.82 13.48 65.69
CA ILE A 7 -10.20 12.37 66.48
C ILE A 7 -10.19 11.01 65.72
N MET A 8 -9.14 10.17 65.75
CA MET A 8 -7.67 10.31 65.87
C MET A 8 -7.07 8.87 65.78
N PHE A 9 -5.76 8.72 65.49
CA PHE A 9 -4.96 7.53 65.84
C PHE A 9 -5.34 6.18 65.13
N ILE A 10 -4.53 5.11 65.03
CA ILE A 10 -3.10 4.84 65.36
C ILE A 10 -2.58 3.65 64.49
N PHE A 11 -1.34 3.77 63.99
CA PHE A 11 -0.33 2.70 63.74
C PHE A 11 -0.55 1.53 62.74
N ALA A 12 0.61 0.94 62.40
CA ALA A 12 0.86 -0.49 62.13
C ALA A 12 0.35 -1.08 60.78
N LEU A 13 1.14 -1.86 60.03
CA LEU A 13 2.54 -2.30 60.16
C LEU A 13 3.10 -2.54 58.76
N ALA A 14 4.32 -2.08 58.49
CA ALA A 14 5.18 -2.64 57.45
C ALA A 14 6.18 -3.60 58.13
N MET A 15 6.41 -4.79 57.58
CA MET A 15 7.60 -5.63 57.85
C MET A 15 7.77 -6.74 56.78
N PRO A 16 8.98 -7.33 56.62
CA PRO A 16 9.47 -7.68 55.28
C PRO A 16 9.96 -9.12 55.09
N THR A 17 10.39 -9.42 53.86
CA THR A 17 11.40 -10.46 53.54
C THR A 17 12.59 -9.75 52.86
N ARG A 18 13.86 -9.79 53.33
CA ARG A 18 14.73 -10.92 53.77
C ARG A 18 14.90 -11.89 52.59
N MET A 19 15.99 -11.97 51.82
CA MET A 19 17.44 -12.01 52.12
C MET A 19 18.22 -11.99 50.75
N LYS A 20 19.55 -11.82 50.56
CA LYS A 20 20.77 -11.60 51.39
C LYS A 20 21.93 -11.12 50.46
N ASN A 21 22.90 -10.36 50.99
CA ASN A 21 24.36 -10.23 50.70
C ASN A 21 24.95 -10.77 49.35
N ARG A 22 25.95 -10.13 48.73
CA ARG A 22 27.27 -9.80 49.34
C ARG A 22 27.96 -8.53 48.80
N PHE A 23 28.32 -7.64 49.74
CA PHE A 23 29.63 -6.97 49.86
C PHE A 23 30.40 -6.58 48.57
N CYS A 24 30.02 -5.46 47.95
CA CYS A 24 30.98 -4.65 47.19
C CYS A 24 31.71 -3.72 48.19
N ARG A 25 32.81 -4.20 48.76
CA ARG A 25 33.63 -3.49 49.76
C ARG A 25 34.95 -3.06 49.13
N LEU A 26 35.24 -1.75 49.18
CA LEU A 26 36.56 -1.10 49.00
C LEU A 26 37.19 -1.35 47.60
N SER A 27 37.69 -0.34 46.89
CA SER A 27 38.83 0.47 47.33
C SER A 27 38.93 1.83 46.64
N LEU A 28 39.26 2.83 47.45
CA LEU A 28 39.52 4.23 47.10
C LEU A 28 40.94 4.38 46.52
N ALA A 29 41.17 4.09 45.23
CA ALA A 29 42.52 4.16 44.64
C ALA A 29 42.59 4.30 43.10
N ALA A 30 41.90 5.27 42.48
CA ALA A 30 42.04 5.52 41.02
C ALA A 30 41.76 6.98 40.57
N LEU A 31 41.67 7.93 41.50
CA LEU A 31 41.30 9.32 41.21
C LEU A 31 42.51 10.21 41.51
N VAL A 32 43.33 10.52 40.47
CA VAL A 32 44.30 11.66 40.37
C VAL A 32 45.22 11.58 39.13
N PHE A 33 45.37 10.45 38.43
CA PHE A 33 46.35 10.36 37.32
C PHE A 33 45.86 10.98 35.99
N ALA A 34 46.26 12.25 35.75
CA ALA A 34 46.43 12.93 34.45
C ALA A 34 45.27 12.81 33.42
N VAL A 35 44.35 13.78 33.20
CA VAL A 35 44.47 15.25 33.04
C VAL A 35 45.30 15.72 31.82
N LEU A 36 45.93 14.83 31.03
CA LEU A 36 46.83 15.25 29.93
C LEU A 36 46.63 14.59 28.55
N LEU A 37 45.38 14.37 28.11
CA LEU A 37 45.09 14.10 26.69
C LEU A 37 43.82 14.83 26.19
N SER A 38 43.93 16.14 26.01
CA SER A 38 43.06 16.84 25.06
C SER A 38 43.48 16.46 23.64
N SER A 39 42.66 15.66 22.96
CA SER A 39 42.76 15.50 21.51
C SER A 39 41.36 15.45 20.90
N CYS A 40 41.13 16.28 19.89
CA CYS A 40 39.79 16.55 19.37
C CYS A 40 39.35 15.55 18.30
N ARG A 41 38.03 15.53 18.07
CA ARG A 41 37.41 15.44 16.73
C ARG A 41 37.61 14.13 15.94
N SER A 42 36.54 13.34 15.83
CA SER A 42 35.73 13.32 14.60
C SER A 42 34.58 12.32 14.72
N SER A 43 33.33 12.78 14.56
CA SER A 43 32.19 11.88 14.46
C SER A 43 32.18 11.24 13.07
N LYS A 44 32.48 9.94 12.98
CA LYS A 44 32.32 9.18 11.73
C LYS A 44 30.83 8.98 11.46
N LYS A 45 30.24 9.88 10.68
CA LYS A 45 29.03 9.57 9.93
C LYS A 45 29.36 8.37 9.04
N ALA A 46 28.60 7.28 9.16
CA ALA A 46 28.78 6.11 8.32
C ALA A 46 28.42 6.48 6.87
N GLU A 47 29.45 6.75 6.08
CA GLU A 47 29.36 6.81 4.63
C GLU A 47 29.12 5.38 4.13
N ILE A 48 27.98 5.16 3.49
CA ILE A 48 27.72 3.92 2.75
C ILE A 48 28.23 4.17 1.33
N PRO A 49 29.38 3.61 0.92
CA PRO A 49 29.75 3.61 -0.48
C PRO A 49 28.94 2.52 -1.19
N SER A 50 28.32 2.84 -2.32
CA SER A 50 28.69 2.21 -3.59
C SER A 50 27.72 2.65 -4.69
N ARG A 51 28.30 3.20 -5.75
CA ARG A 51 27.67 3.33 -7.06
C ARG A 51 27.73 1.94 -7.70
N GLN A 52 26.60 1.33 -8.04
CA GLN A 52 26.55 0.20 -8.98
C GLN A 52 25.72 0.55 -10.20
N ASP A 53 26.18 0.03 -11.32
CA ASP A 53 25.85 0.42 -12.69
C ASP A 53 24.63 -0.39 -13.24
N PRO A 54 24.04 -0.02 -14.39
CA PRO A 54 22.77 -0.58 -14.82
C PRO A 54 22.95 -1.90 -15.60
N THR A 55 22.96 -3.02 -14.87
CA THR A 55 22.68 -4.34 -15.47
C THR A 55 21.92 -5.24 -14.50
N GLU A 56 20.61 -5.41 -14.68
CA GLU A 56 19.94 -6.64 -14.23
C GLU A 56 18.96 -7.14 -15.30
N HIS A 57 19.35 -8.26 -15.92
CA HIS A 57 18.52 -9.01 -16.84
C HIS A 57 17.48 -9.84 -16.07
N ALA A 58 16.39 -10.19 -16.75
CA ALA A 58 15.43 -11.23 -16.36
C ALA A 58 14.69 -11.02 -15.02
N VAL A 59 13.60 -10.25 -15.07
CA VAL A 59 12.59 -10.18 -13.99
C VAL A 59 12.08 -11.58 -13.64
N PRO A 60 12.27 -12.09 -12.41
CA PRO A 60 11.68 -13.35 -11.99
C PRO A 60 10.17 -13.19 -11.80
N SER A 61 9.39 -14.13 -12.35
CA SER A 61 7.91 -14.19 -12.20
C SER A 61 7.47 -14.61 -10.78
N GLY A 62 7.94 -13.90 -9.74
CA GLY A 62 7.82 -14.32 -8.35
C GLY A 62 7.56 -13.21 -7.32
N ARG A 63 7.74 -11.93 -7.67
CA ARG A 63 7.36 -10.80 -6.79
C ARG A 63 6.71 -9.68 -7.59
N LEU A 64 5.39 -9.54 -7.45
CA LEU A 64 4.70 -8.28 -7.76
C LEU A 64 5.33 -7.15 -6.95
N SER A 65 5.64 -6.03 -7.60
CA SER A 65 6.16 -4.83 -6.91
C SER A 65 5.17 -4.34 -5.85
N ASP A 66 5.68 -3.71 -4.79
CA ASP A 66 4.85 -3.18 -3.70
C ASP A 66 3.76 -2.23 -4.21
N VAL A 67 4.10 -1.43 -5.22
CA VAL A 67 3.17 -0.55 -5.93
C VAL A 67 1.98 -1.32 -6.52
N ARG A 68 2.21 -2.43 -7.23
CA ARG A 68 1.13 -3.26 -7.79
C ARG A 68 0.30 -3.93 -6.70
N ARG A 69 0.95 -4.43 -5.64
CA ARG A 69 0.23 -4.97 -4.47
C ARG A 69 -0.65 -3.91 -3.81
N ASN A 70 -0.19 -2.67 -3.71
CA ASN A 70 -0.97 -1.55 -3.19
C ASN A 70 -2.13 -1.13 -4.11
N ILE A 71 -1.95 -1.16 -5.44
CA ILE A 71 -3.05 -0.93 -6.41
C ILE A 71 -4.17 -1.96 -6.21
N ILE A 72 -3.82 -3.24 -6.12
CA ILE A 72 -4.79 -4.33 -5.91
C ILE A 72 -5.42 -4.22 -4.52
N LYS A 73 -4.65 -3.86 -3.49
CA LYS A 73 -5.14 -3.65 -2.11
C LYS A 73 -6.14 -2.50 -2.05
N GLU A 74 -5.83 -1.35 -2.64
CA GLU A 74 -6.73 -0.20 -2.68
C GLU A 74 -7.98 -0.55 -3.49
N ALA A 75 -7.85 -1.14 -4.68
CA ALA A 75 -8.99 -1.59 -5.50
C ALA A 75 -9.93 -2.54 -4.74
N LYS A 76 -9.40 -3.43 -3.89
CA LYS A 76 -10.22 -4.31 -3.03
C LYS A 76 -11.02 -3.54 -1.98
N THR A 77 -10.61 -2.34 -1.55
CA THR A 77 -11.40 -1.50 -0.64
C THR A 77 -12.65 -0.90 -1.30
N TRP A 78 -12.74 -0.88 -2.64
CA TRP A 78 -13.90 -0.37 -3.37
C TRP A 78 -15.03 -1.40 -3.47
N LEU A 79 -14.78 -2.69 -3.18
CA LEU A 79 -15.77 -3.76 -3.31
C LEU A 79 -17.09 -3.43 -2.62
N GLY A 80 -18.20 -3.63 -3.34
CA GLY A 80 -19.54 -3.27 -2.88
C GLY A 80 -19.96 -1.81 -3.16
N THR A 81 -19.06 -0.92 -3.59
CA THR A 81 -19.46 0.44 -4.02
C THR A 81 -20.46 0.35 -5.18
N PRO A 82 -21.65 0.99 -5.12
CA PRO A 82 -22.65 0.93 -6.18
C PRO A 82 -22.14 1.47 -7.52
N TYR A 83 -22.72 0.99 -8.63
CA TYR A 83 -22.45 1.59 -9.93
C TYR A 83 -23.30 2.85 -10.11
N VAL A 84 -22.64 3.99 -10.36
CA VAL A 84 -23.28 5.26 -10.71
C VAL A 84 -22.50 5.88 -11.86
N TYR A 85 -23.17 6.09 -13.00
CA TYR A 85 -22.55 6.65 -14.20
C TYR A 85 -21.94 8.03 -13.92
N ALA A 86 -20.75 8.31 -14.44
CA ALA A 86 -19.98 9.53 -14.24
C ALA A 86 -19.51 9.80 -12.78
N ALA A 87 -19.96 9.03 -11.78
CA ALA A 87 -19.49 9.14 -10.40
C ALA A 87 -18.13 8.45 -10.19
N GLN A 88 -17.50 8.72 -9.04
CA GLN A 88 -16.12 8.29 -8.72
C GLN A 88 -15.86 8.22 -7.21
N GLU A 89 -16.89 8.01 -6.40
CA GLU A 89 -16.82 8.12 -4.94
C GLU A 89 -16.96 6.74 -4.29
N LYS A 90 -15.99 6.36 -3.46
CA LYS A 90 -15.98 5.06 -2.76
C LYS A 90 -17.13 5.01 -1.76
N GLY A 91 -17.87 3.90 -1.74
CA GLY A 91 -19.09 3.75 -0.94
C GLY A 91 -20.33 4.40 -1.56
N SER A 92 -20.26 5.67 -1.98
CA SER A 92 -21.42 6.42 -2.49
C SER A 92 -21.80 6.06 -3.94
N GLY A 93 -20.84 5.83 -4.83
CA GLY A 93 -21.11 5.42 -6.21
C GLY A 93 -19.99 5.73 -7.19
N THR A 94 -19.74 4.81 -8.14
CA THR A 94 -18.65 4.94 -9.11
C THR A 94 -18.97 4.28 -10.46
N ASP A 95 -18.32 4.70 -11.56
CA ASP A 95 -18.26 3.88 -12.78
C ASP A 95 -16.89 3.21 -12.94
N CYS A 96 -16.74 2.35 -13.96
CA CYS A 96 -15.55 1.54 -14.15
C CYS A 96 -14.28 2.39 -14.33
N SER A 97 -14.35 3.43 -15.16
CA SER A 97 -13.24 4.38 -15.36
C SER A 97 -13.02 5.31 -14.15
N GLY A 98 -14.08 5.70 -13.45
CA GLY A 98 -14.00 6.50 -12.22
C GLY A 98 -13.26 5.78 -11.10
N MET A 99 -13.62 4.52 -10.84
CA MET A 99 -12.94 3.64 -9.88
C MET A 99 -11.45 3.48 -10.23
N VAL A 100 -11.14 3.13 -11.49
CA VAL A 100 -9.75 2.95 -11.96
C VAL A 100 -8.94 4.24 -11.78
N MET A 101 -9.50 5.39 -12.17
CA MET A 101 -8.83 6.68 -12.03
C MET A 101 -8.50 7.02 -10.58
N GLN A 102 -9.41 6.73 -9.64
CA GLN A 102 -9.20 7.00 -8.22
C GLN A 102 -8.18 6.05 -7.58
N VAL A 103 -8.21 4.76 -7.90
CA VAL A 103 -7.19 3.80 -7.41
C VAL A 103 -5.78 4.22 -7.85
N PHE A 104 -5.60 4.60 -9.12
CA PHE A 104 -4.29 5.03 -9.63
C PHE A 104 -3.86 6.40 -9.11
N LEU A 105 -4.79 7.33 -8.90
CA LEU A 105 -4.50 8.60 -8.25
C LEU A 105 -4.03 8.40 -6.80
N LEU A 106 -4.72 7.55 -6.02
CA LEU A 106 -4.41 7.35 -4.60
C LEU A 106 -3.10 6.57 -4.36
N VAL A 107 -2.72 5.63 -5.24
CA VAL A 107 -1.57 4.75 -5.00
C VAL A 107 -0.29 5.19 -5.70
N VAL A 108 -0.39 5.85 -6.86
CA VAL A 108 0.78 6.24 -7.67
C VAL A 108 0.74 7.69 -8.17
N ASP A 109 -0.13 8.53 -7.60
CA ASP A 109 -0.34 9.94 -8.00
C ASP A 109 -0.58 10.12 -9.52
N CYS A 110 -1.16 9.11 -10.16
CA CYS A 110 -1.39 9.09 -11.60
C CYS A 110 -2.86 9.34 -11.92
N ARG A 111 -3.19 10.59 -12.26
CA ARG A 111 -4.54 10.95 -12.71
C ARG A 111 -4.79 10.45 -14.15
N LEU A 112 -5.29 9.23 -14.26
CA LEU A 112 -5.74 8.66 -15.53
C LEU A 112 -6.90 9.49 -16.17
N PRO A 113 -7.10 9.44 -17.50
CA PRO A 113 -8.24 10.08 -18.14
C PRO A 113 -9.58 9.58 -17.58
N ARG A 114 -10.62 10.43 -17.55
CA ARG A 114 -11.92 10.08 -16.95
C ARG A 114 -12.72 9.03 -17.73
N ASN A 115 -12.40 8.79 -19.00
CA ASN A 115 -13.15 7.89 -19.89
C ASN A 115 -12.35 6.62 -20.18
N SER A 116 -12.98 5.44 -20.15
CA SER A 116 -12.32 4.14 -20.34
C SER A 116 -11.61 3.98 -21.70
N ALA A 117 -12.13 4.54 -22.79
CA ALA A 117 -11.44 4.54 -24.08
C ALA A 117 -10.19 5.45 -24.05
N LYS A 118 -10.25 6.60 -23.38
CA LYS A 118 -9.07 7.46 -23.16
C LYS A 118 -8.06 6.84 -22.21
N GLN A 119 -8.49 6.02 -21.25
CA GLN A 119 -7.58 5.21 -20.43
C GLN A 119 -6.88 4.14 -21.27
N ALA A 120 -7.57 3.51 -22.22
CA ALA A 120 -6.97 2.56 -23.16
C ALA A 120 -5.94 3.22 -24.09
N GLU A 121 -6.23 4.42 -24.62
CA GLU A 121 -5.28 5.23 -25.39
C GLU A 121 -4.05 5.68 -24.57
N TYR A 122 -4.23 5.97 -23.27
CA TYR A 122 -3.15 6.38 -22.37
C TYR A 122 -2.22 5.23 -21.98
N CYS A 123 -2.72 3.99 -21.99
CA CYS A 123 -1.94 2.81 -21.63
C CYS A 123 -1.04 2.33 -22.77
N ARG A 124 0.15 1.85 -22.41
CA ARG A 124 0.95 1.02 -23.31
C ARG A 124 0.23 -0.32 -23.49
N ARG A 125 -0.15 -0.67 -24.72
CA ARG A 125 -0.75 -1.98 -25.03
C ARG A 125 0.23 -3.10 -24.68
N ILE A 126 -0.25 -4.16 -24.05
CA ILE A 126 0.55 -5.36 -23.70
C ILE A 126 -0.08 -6.62 -24.28
N ARG A 127 0.74 -7.66 -24.48
CA ARG A 127 0.26 -8.99 -24.89
C ARG A 127 -0.50 -9.66 -23.73
N ALA A 128 -1.35 -10.65 -24.02
CA ALA A 128 -2.06 -11.37 -22.96
C ALA A 128 -1.07 -12.14 -22.06
N GLU A 129 -0.06 -12.75 -22.68
CA GLU A 129 1.05 -13.46 -22.04
C GLU A 129 1.96 -12.56 -21.17
N GLU A 130 1.90 -11.24 -21.36
CA GLU A 130 2.66 -10.24 -20.60
C GLU A 130 1.81 -9.52 -19.53
N ALA A 131 0.50 -9.78 -19.51
CA ALA A 131 -0.46 -9.12 -18.65
C ALA A 131 -0.39 -9.71 -17.25
N ILE A 132 -0.15 -8.84 -16.26
CA ILE A 132 0.07 -9.26 -14.87
C ILE A 132 -0.69 -8.33 -13.91
N ALA A 133 -0.84 -8.77 -12.67
CA ALA A 133 -1.68 -8.09 -11.69
C ALA A 133 -1.29 -6.61 -11.49
N GLY A 134 -2.30 -5.74 -11.44
CA GLY A 134 -2.16 -4.28 -11.46
C GLY A 134 -2.18 -3.65 -12.87
N ASP A 135 -2.04 -4.42 -13.95
CA ASP A 135 -2.34 -3.93 -15.31
C ASP A 135 -3.86 -3.78 -15.53
N LEU A 136 -4.26 -3.03 -16.55
CA LEU A 136 -5.66 -2.79 -16.90
C LEU A 136 -6.12 -3.74 -18.01
N VAL A 137 -7.40 -4.14 -17.94
CA VAL A 137 -8.08 -4.92 -18.97
C VAL A 137 -9.31 -4.16 -19.49
N PHE A 138 -9.48 -4.12 -20.80
CA PHE A 138 -10.46 -3.28 -21.49
C PHE A 138 -11.41 -4.10 -22.37
N PHE A 139 -12.69 -3.72 -22.38
CA PHE A 139 -13.75 -4.48 -23.03
C PHE A 139 -14.71 -3.60 -23.87
N ALA A 140 -15.31 -4.21 -24.90
CA ALA A 140 -16.46 -3.69 -25.63
C ALA A 140 -17.77 -4.26 -25.06
N THR A 141 -18.37 -3.52 -24.13
CA THR A 141 -19.65 -3.88 -23.47
C THR A 141 -20.86 -3.11 -24.01
N GLY A 142 -20.62 -2.04 -24.77
CA GLY A 142 -21.65 -1.23 -25.42
C GLY A 142 -22.12 -1.78 -26.77
N LYS A 143 -22.80 -0.93 -27.56
CA LYS A 143 -23.34 -1.27 -28.88
C LYS A 143 -22.28 -1.50 -29.97
N ASP A 144 -21.12 -0.87 -29.81
CA ASP A 144 -20.01 -0.94 -30.76
C ASP A 144 -19.00 -2.01 -30.28
N PRO A 145 -18.87 -3.16 -30.96
CA PRO A 145 -18.00 -4.26 -30.52
C PRO A 145 -16.51 -3.96 -30.71
N LYS A 146 -16.13 -2.86 -31.38
CA LYS A 146 -14.73 -2.49 -31.62
C LYS A 146 -14.23 -1.38 -30.69
N ARG A 147 -15.13 -0.74 -29.93
CA ARG A 147 -14.81 0.41 -29.08
C ARG A 147 -14.78 0.02 -27.61
N VAL A 148 -13.71 0.42 -26.93
CA VAL A 148 -13.62 0.32 -25.47
C VAL A 148 -14.77 1.10 -24.84
N SER A 149 -15.55 0.42 -24.00
CA SER A 149 -16.60 1.03 -23.17
C SER A 149 -16.50 0.64 -21.70
N HIS A 150 -15.61 -0.30 -21.35
CA HIS A 150 -15.45 -0.81 -19.99
C HIS A 150 -13.99 -1.13 -19.68
N VAL A 151 -13.63 -1.07 -18.40
CA VAL A 151 -12.28 -1.25 -17.89
C VAL A 151 -12.31 -1.94 -16.52
N GLY A 152 -11.26 -2.71 -16.20
CA GLY A 152 -11.00 -3.23 -14.87
C GLY A 152 -9.50 -3.36 -14.58
N ILE A 153 -9.16 -3.66 -13.34
CA ILE A 153 -7.79 -3.85 -12.85
C ILE A 153 -7.56 -5.34 -12.64
N LEU A 154 -6.51 -5.91 -13.24
CA LEU A 154 -6.13 -7.31 -13.01
C LEU A 154 -5.70 -7.55 -11.57
N VAL A 155 -6.22 -8.62 -10.96
CA VAL A 155 -5.86 -9.10 -9.61
C VAL A 155 -4.90 -10.28 -9.69
N ASP A 156 -5.08 -11.11 -10.72
CA ASP A 156 -4.28 -12.28 -11.08
C ASP A 156 -4.51 -12.58 -12.59
N GLU A 157 -4.14 -13.78 -13.04
CA GLU A 157 -4.19 -14.19 -14.46
C GLU A 157 -5.61 -14.36 -15.02
N ASP A 158 -6.61 -14.67 -14.18
CA ASP A 158 -8.02 -14.83 -14.61
C ASP A 158 -8.96 -13.81 -13.94
N SER A 159 -8.57 -13.15 -12.86
CA SER A 159 -9.47 -12.31 -12.06
C SER A 159 -9.19 -10.81 -12.20
N PHE A 160 -10.25 -10.01 -12.25
CA PHE A 160 -10.15 -8.55 -12.32
C PHE A 160 -11.24 -7.85 -11.49
N ILE A 161 -10.91 -6.68 -10.92
CA ILE A 161 -11.83 -5.81 -10.18
C ILE A 161 -12.36 -4.72 -11.12
N HIS A 162 -13.67 -4.50 -11.11
CA HIS A 162 -14.33 -3.47 -11.91
C HIS A 162 -15.69 -3.07 -11.32
N ALA A 163 -16.19 -1.89 -11.67
CA ALA A 163 -17.55 -1.47 -11.37
C ALA A 163 -18.54 -2.04 -12.40
N SER A 164 -19.26 -3.10 -12.03
CA SER A 164 -20.32 -3.70 -12.83
C SER A 164 -21.62 -2.88 -12.75
N SER A 165 -22.22 -2.57 -13.90
CA SER A 165 -23.48 -1.79 -13.97
C SER A 165 -24.67 -2.42 -13.23
N SER A 166 -24.63 -3.72 -12.91
CA SER A 166 -25.69 -4.44 -12.19
C SER A 166 -25.29 -4.93 -10.80
N LYS A 167 -24.01 -4.84 -10.41
CA LYS A 167 -23.51 -5.39 -9.13
C LYS A 167 -22.62 -4.43 -8.33
N GLY A 168 -22.37 -3.22 -8.83
CA GLY A 168 -21.34 -2.34 -8.26
C GLY A 168 -19.94 -2.92 -8.44
N VAL A 169 -19.00 -2.48 -7.61
CA VAL A 169 -17.60 -2.94 -7.67
C VAL A 169 -17.47 -4.38 -7.19
N VAL A 170 -17.03 -5.26 -8.08
CA VAL A 170 -16.91 -6.71 -7.87
C VAL A 170 -15.64 -7.27 -8.50
N VAL A 171 -15.23 -8.46 -8.03
CA VAL A 171 -14.28 -9.31 -8.77
C VAL A 171 -15.05 -10.11 -9.82
N SER A 172 -14.51 -10.23 -11.03
CA SER A 172 -15.02 -11.10 -12.10
C SER A 172 -13.88 -11.90 -12.72
N ARG A 173 -14.22 -13.00 -13.39
CA ARG A 173 -13.26 -13.83 -14.14
C ARG A 173 -13.27 -13.50 -15.63
N LEU A 174 -12.10 -13.50 -16.26
CA LEU A 174 -11.88 -13.30 -17.70
C LEU A 174 -12.39 -14.51 -18.49
N SER A 175 -12.21 -15.72 -17.94
CA SER A 175 -12.73 -17.01 -18.42
C SER A 175 -14.25 -17.07 -18.54
N ASN A 176 -14.99 -16.15 -17.89
CA ASN A 176 -16.43 -16.04 -18.08
C ASN A 176 -16.76 -15.64 -19.52
N GLN A 177 -17.64 -16.42 -20.17
CA GLN A 177 -17.97 -16.30 -21.59
C GLN A 177 -18.47 -14.90 -22.02
N TRP A 178 -19.05 -14.11 -21.11
CA TRP A 178 -19.51 -12.76 -21.42
C TRP A 178 -18.34 -11.77 -21.55
N TYR A 179 -17.32 -11.89 -20.69
CA TYR A 179 -16.12 -11.05 -20.71
C TYR A 179 -15.13 -11.48 -21.79
N SER A 180 -14.86 -12.79 -21.94
CA SER A 180 -13.91 -13.30 -22.93
C SER A 180 -14.31 -12.92 -24.36
N LYS A 181 -15.60 -12.97 -24.71
CA LYS A 181 -16.14 -12.51 -26.00
C LYS A 181 -16.07 -11.00 -26.23
N ARG A 182 -15.71 -10.20 -25.21
CA ARG A 182 -15.72 -8.72 -25.24
C ARG A 182 -14.36 -8.10 -24.97
N LEU A 183 -13.35 -8.90 -24.64
CA LEU A 183 -12.01 -8.41 -24.34
C LEU A 183 -11.36 -7.82 -25.60
N LEU A 184 -10.92 -6.57 -25.52
CA LEU A 184 -10.28 -5.86 -26.62
C LEU A 184 -8.76 -5.76 -26.46
N MET A 185 -8.30 -5.51 -25.24
CA MET A 185 -6.87 -5.37 -24.92
C MET A 185 -6.58 -5.40 -23.44
N TYR A 186 -5.32 -5.68 -23.14
CA TYR A 186 -4.68 -5.33 -21.89
C TYR A 186 -3.82 -4.08 -22.09
N GLY A 187 -3.66 -3.27 -21.05
CA GLY A 187 -2.86 -2.06 -21.09
C GLY A 187 -2.14 -1.81 -19.77
N ARG A 188 -0.85 -1.45 -19.84
CA ARG A 188 -0.05 -1.02 -18.70
C ARG A 188 -0.03 0.49 -18.62
N VAL A 189 -0.30 1.02 -17.43
CA VAL A 189 -0.19 2.45 -17.13
C VAL A 189 1.30 2.82 -17.09
N PRO A 190 1.79 3.82 -17.86
CA PRO A 190 3.22 4.15 -17.94
C PRO A 190 3.90 4.49 -16.60
N ALA A 191 3.15 4.90 -15.57
CA ALA A 191 3.66 5.08 -14.22
C ALA A 191 4.17 3.77 -13.57
N LEU A 192 3.76 2.61 -14.09
CA LEU A 192 4.20 1.28 -13.63
C LEU A 192 5.43 0.74 -14.37
N ASP A 193 5.87 1.39 -15.45
CA ASP A 193 7.10 1.02 -16.19
C ASP A 193 8.37 1.65 -15.57
N LYS A 194 8.23 2.47 -14.51
CA LYS A 194 9.31 3.23 -13.87
C LYS A 194 9.82 2.66 -12.54
N ASN A 195 9.20 1.57 -12.04
CA ASN A 195 9.40 1.00 -10.69
C ASN A 195 9.57 -0.53 -10.73
#